data_AF-A0A950Y5A2-F1
#
_entry.id   AF-A0A950Y5A2-F1
#
_cell.length_a   1.000
_cell.length_b   1.000
_cell.length_c   1.000
_cell.angle_alpha   90.00
_cell.angle_beta   90.00
_cell.angle_gamma   90.00
#
_symmetry.space_group_name_H-M   'P 1'
#
loop_
_entity.id
_entity.type
_entity.pdbx_description
1 polymer ?
#
loop_
_entity_poly.entity_id
_entity_poly.type
_entity_poly.pdbx_seq_one_letter_code
_entity_poly.pdbx_strand_id
1 'polypeptide(L)'
;MEQLDLTSFSQLVQELIGGVIRRHTFAPHELELLLDFQSCRIRKSARPEILRRYLKAVQQQLACDGSRPLRLSDFVENEQRRRARSCRWPQPAPAIAARWAT
;
A
#
# COMPACT_ATOMS: atom_id res chain seq x y z
N MET A 1 -3.00 -16.03 -21.32
CA MET A 1 -2.48 -16.11 -19.94
C MET A 1 -1.40 -15.04 -19.82
N GLU A 2 -1.74 -13.85 -19.33
CA GLU A 2 -0.74 -12.82 -19.07
C GLU A 2 0.10 -13.25 -17.87
N GLN A 3 1.29 -13.81 -18.13
CA GLN A 3 2.26 -14.09 -17.08
C GLN A 3 2.70 -12.77 -16.44
N LEU A 4 2.40 -12.62 -15.15
CA LEU A 4 3.00 -11.59 -14.31
C LEU A 4 4.48 -11.93 -14.12
N ASP A 5 5.35 -11.24 -14.84
CA ASP A 5 6.79 -11.33 -14.64
C ASP A 5 7.17 -10.54 -13.38
N LEU A 6 7.22 -11.26 -12.26
CA LEU A 6 7.57 -10.70 -10.94
C LEU A 6 8.92 -9.98 -10.95
N THR A 7 9.84 -10.41 -11.81
CA THR A 7 11.17 -9.83 -11.94
C THR A 7 11.08 -8.41 -12.47
N SER A 8 10.35 -8.22 -13.59
CA SER A 8 10.11 -6.92 -14.20
C SER A 8 9.38 -5.98 -13.25
N PHE A 9 8.35 -6.50 -12.57
CA PHE A 9 7.58 -5.74 -11.59
C PHE A 9 8.42 -5.30 -10.38
N SER A 10 9.27 -6.19 -9.85
CA SER A 10 10.19 -5.88 -8.75
C SER A 10 11.17 -4.78 -9.14
N GLN A 11 11.70 -4.83 -10.37
CA GLN A 11 12.59 -3.80 -10.90
C GLN A 11 11.88 -2.46 -11.07
N LEU A 12 10.65 -2.44 -11.61
CA LEU A 12 9.84 -1.23 -11.70
C LEU A 12 9.60 -0.60 -10.33
N VAL A 13 9.26 -1.41 -9.33
CA VAL A 13 9.05 -0.93 -7.96
C VAL A 13 10.34 -0.34 -7.38
N GLN A 14 11.51 -0.94 -7.66
CA GLN A 14 12.80 -0.37 -7.25
C GLN A 14 13.11 0.96 -7.95
N GLU A 15 12.78 1.08 -9.23
CA GLU A 15 12.91 2.33 -9.99
C GLU A 15 11.98 3.43 -9.45
N LEU A 16 10.74 3.08 -9.10
CA LEU A 16 9.78 3.96 -8.43
C LEU A 16 10.27 4.42 -7.05
N ILE A 17 10.92 3.53 -6.29
CA ILE A 17 11.56 3.86 -5.02
C ILE A 17 12.73 4.82 -5.22
N GLY A 18 13.55 4.60 -6.25
CA GLY A 18 14.67 5.47 -6.62
C GLY A 18 14.24 6.80 -7.26
N GLY A 19 12.97 6.92 -7.69
CA GLY A 19 12.44 8.12 -8.34
C GLY A 19 12.91 8.32 -9.78
N VAL A 20 13.56 7.31 -10.37
CA VAL A 20 14.08 7.35 -11.74
C VAL A 20 13.60 6.09 -12.45
N ILE A 21 12.74 6.27 -13.46
CA ILE A 21 12.24 5.19 -14.31
C ILE A 21 12.99 5.28 -15.64
N ARG A 22 13.83 4.29 -15.93
CA ARG A 22 14.60 4.19 -17.18
C ARG A 22 14.00 3.23 -18.20
N ARG A 23 12.92 2.54 -17.83
CA ARG A 23 12.22 1.59 -18.71
C ARG A 23 11.18 2.27 -19.57
N HIS A 24 11.10 1.81 -20.82
CA HIS A 24 10.15 2.27 -21.83
C HIS A 24 9.05 1.23 -22.13
N THR A 25 9.14 0.03 -21.57
CA THR A 25 8.20 -1.07 -21.80
C THR A 25 7.56 -1.45 -20.47
N PHE A 26 6.24 -1.33 -20.39
CA PHE A 26 5.45 -1.70 -19.23
C PHE A 26 4.37 -2.69 -19.64
N ALA A 27 4.15 -3.71 -18.82
CA ALA A 27 2.98 -4.57 -18.94
C ALA A 27 1.70 -3.82 -18.54
N PRO A 28 0.51 -4.25 -18.98
CA PRO A 28 -0.76 -3.58 -18.64
C PRO A 28 -0.95 -3.40 -17.13
N HIS A 29 -0.61 -4.41 -16.33
CA HIS A 29 -0.68 -4.35 -14.87
C HIS A 29 0.34 -3.40 -14.22
N GLU A 30 1.51 -3.22 -14.82
CA GLU A 30 2.52 -2.24 -14.38
C GLU A 30 2.06 -0.81 -14.69
N LEU A 31 1.39 -0.63 -15.83
CA LEU A 31 0.83 0.64 -16.26
C LEU A 31 -0.34 1.07 -15.36
N GLU A 32 -1.21 0.12 -15.00
CA GLU A 32 -2.25 0.32 -13.98
C GLU A 32 -1.66 0.76 -12.64
N LEU A 33 -0.56 0.13 -12.20
CA LEU A 33 0.16 0.53 -10.99
C LEU A 33 0.72 1.96 -11.10
N LEU A 34 1.33 2.31 -12.23
CA LEU A 34 1.90 3.64 -12.46
C LEU A 34 0.82 4.74 -12.47
N LEU A 35 -0.31 4.47 -13.13
CA LEU A 35 -1.49 5.34 -13.14
C LEU A 35 -2.05 5.52 -11.73
N ASP A 36 -2.18 4.43 -10.98
CA ASP A 36 -2.68 4.46 -9.61
C ASP A 36 -1.71 5.19 -8.66
N PHE A 37 -0.41 4.99 -8.84
CA PHE A 37 0.64 5.69 -8.11
C PHE A 37 0.67 7.20 -8.37
N GLN A 38 0.40 7.64 -9.61
CA GLN A 38 0.25 9.05 -9.96
C GLN A 38 -1.01 9.66 -9.31
N SER A 39 -2.10 8.90 -9.26
CA SER A 39 -3.36 9.33 -8.64
C SER A 39 -3.27 9.41 -7.11
N CYS A 40 -2.51 8.50 -6.51
CA CYS A 40 -2.27 8.44 -5.07
C CYS A 40 -1.41 9.64 -4.60
N ARG A 41 -2.01 10.56 -3.83
CA ARG A 41 -1.30 11.67 -3.15
C ARG A 41 -0.47 11.20 -1.95
N ILE A 42 0.51 10.33 -2.18
CA ILE A 42 1.41 9.82 -1.15
C ILE A 42 2.59 10.79 -0.95
N ARG A 43 2.85 11.16 0.31
CA ARG A 43 4.03 11.95 0.69
C ARG A 43 5.30 11.27 0.19
N LYS A 44 6.17 12.03 -0.50
CA LYS A 44 7.44 11.54 -1.08
C LYS A 44 8.25 10.65 -0.13
N SER A 45 8.30 11.00 1.15
CA SER A 45 9.02 10.26 2.20
C SER A 45 8.42 8.89 2.54
N ALA A 46 7.11 8.69 2.38
CA ALA A 46 6.42 7.43 2.71
C ALA A 46 6.25 6.51 1.49
N ARG A 47 6.44 7.03 0.27
CA ARG A 47 6.35 6.26 -0.98
C ARG A 47 7.19 4.99 -0.98
N PRO A 48 8.50 5.02 -0.64
CA PRO A 48 9.32 3.82 -0.78
C PRO A 48 8.91 2.72 0.20
N GLU A 49 8.44 3.09 1.40
CA GLU A 49 7.99 2.13 2.39
C GLU A 49 6.66 1.48 1.97
N ILE A 50 5.72 2.28 1.45
CA ILE A 50 4.42 1.81 0.95
C ILE A 50 4.62 0.88 -0.25
N LEU A 51 5.47 1.27 -1.21
CA LEU A 51 5.78 0.46 -2.40
C LEU A 51 6.40 -0.89 -2.02
N ARG A 52 7.29 -0.95 -1.03
CA ARG A 52 7.86 -2.21 -0.53
C ARG A 52 6.80 -3.12 0.10
N ARG A 53 5.88 -2.56 0.89
CA ARG A 53 4.79 -3.33 1.50
C ARG A 53 3.81 -3.85 0.45
N TYR A 54 3.50 -3.01 -0.54
CA TYR A 54 2.65 -3.38 -1.66
C TYR A 54 3.28 -4.51 -2.50
N LEU A 55 4.58 -4.42 -2.82
CA LEU A 55 5.29 -5.50 -3.52
C LEU A 55 5.20 -6.83 -2.78
N LYS A 56 5.37 -6.83 -1.45
CA LYS A 56 5.20 -8.04 -0.63
C LYS A 56 3.75 -8.56 -0.66
N ALA A 57 2.77 -7.67 -0.62
CA ALA A 57 1.36 -8.06 -0.70
C ALA A 57 1.02 -8.68 -2.06
N VAL A 58 1.53 -8.10 -3.15
CA VAL A 58 1.38 -8.65 -4.51
C VAL A 58 2.08 -10.01 -4.63
N GLN A 59 3.29 -10.17 -4.10
CA GLN A 59 3.98 -11.47 -4.09
C GLN A 59 3.20 -12.54 -3.31
N GLN A 60 2.62 -12.20 -2.16
CA GLN A 60 1.77 -13.12 -1.38
C GLN A 60 0.46 -13.45 -2.10
N GLN A 61 -0.18 -12.46 -2.72
CA GLN A 61 -1.39 -12.68 -3.51
C GLN A 61 -1.12 -13.54 -4.74
N LEU A 62 0.00 -13.33 -5.44
CA LEU A 62 0.37 -14.15 -6.58
C LEU A 62 0.64 -15.60 -6.15
N ALA A 63 1.24 -15.79 -4.98
CA ALA A 63 1.45 -17.11 -4.40
C ALA A 63 0.16 -17.80 -3.94
N CYS A 64 -0.91 -17.05 -3.66
CA CYS A 64 -2.13 -17.58 -3.04
C CYS A 64 -3.33 -17.68 -4.01
N ASP A 65 -3.59 -16.64 -4.80
CA ASP A 65 -4.78 -16.49 -5.65
C ASP A 65 -4.46 -16.56 -7.15
N GLY A 66 -3.17 -16.48 -7.51
CA GLY A 66 -2.65 -16.83 -8.84
C GLY A 66 -3.11 -15.97 -10.03
N SER A 67 -3.99 -14.98 -9.85
CA SER A 67 -4.62 -14.34 -11.02
C SER A 67 -4.69 -12.81 -11.04
N ARG A 68 -4.77 -12.07 -9.92
CA ARG A 68 -4.89 -10.60 -10.01
C ARG A 68 -4.12 -9.86 -8.92
N PRO A 69 -3.23 -8.91 -9.29
CA PRO A 69 -2.59 -8.03 -8.32
C PRO A 69 -3.64 -7.10 -7.69
N LEU A 70 -3.56 -6.92 -6.37
CA LEU A 70 -4.37 -5.98 -5.62
C LEU A 70 -4.16 -4.56 -6.16
N ARG A 71 -5.20 -3.72 -6.29
CA ARG A 71 -5.00 -2.31 -6.71
C ARG A 71 -4.24 -1.53 -5.62
N LEU A 72 -3.30 -0.68 -6.03
CA LEU A 72 -2.49 0.12 -5.10
C LEU A 72 -3.35 1.09 -4.28
N SER A 73 -4.38 1.72 -4.87
CA SER A 73 -5.31 2.61 -4.15
C SER A 73 -5.99 1.92 -2.96
N ASP A 74 -6.48 0.70 -3.15
CA ASP A 74 -7.15 -0.07 -2.10
C ASP A 74 -6.17 -0.44 -0.98
N PHE A 75 -4.96 -0.86 -1.35
CA PHE A 75 -3.90 -1.16 -0.40
C PHE A 75 -3.51 0.07 0.43
N VAL A 76 -3.35 1.23 -0.22
CA VAL A 76 -2.97 2.49 0.43
C VAL A 76 -4.08 2.99 1.33
N GLU A 77 -5.35 2.89 0.91
CA GLU A 77 -6.49 3.22 1.75
C GLU A 77 -6.56 2.31 2.99
N ASN A 78 -6.32 1.00 2.82
CA ASN A 78 -6.29 0.06 3.93
C ASN A 78 -5.11 0.32 4.89
N GLU A 79 -3.93 0.66 4.39
CA GLU A 79 -2.79 1.06 5.22
C GLU A 79 -3.02 2.39 5.94
N GLN A 80 -3.66 3.37 5.29
CA GLN A 80 -4.07 4.62 5.94
C GLN A 80 -5.09 4.35 7.04
N ARG A 81 -6.07 3.47 6.78
CA ARG A 81 -7.05 3.03 7.77
C ARG A 81 -6.40 2.30 8.94
N ARG A 82 -5.41 1.43 8.68
CA ARG A 82 -4.61 0.77 9.72
C ARG A 82 -3.86 1.78 10.57
N ARG A 83 -3.16 2.74 9.95
CA ARG A 83 -2.45 3.82 10.66
C ARG A 83 -3.38 4.71 11.47
N ALA A 84 -4.56 5.04 10.94
CA ALA A 84 -5.58 5.80 11.66
C ALA A 84 -6.10 5.03 12.89
N ARG A 85 -6.19 3.70 12.82
CA ARG A 85 -6.51 2.84 13.98
C ARG A 85 -5.37 2.82 15.01
N SER A 86 -4.11 2.79 14.58
CA SER A 86 -2.97 2.84 15.51
C SER A 86 -2.79 4.20 16.18
N CYS A 87 -3.26 5.29 15.57
CA CYS A 87 -3.31 6.62 16.21
C CYS A 87 -4.54 6.82 17.10
N ARG A 88 -5.40 5.81 17.28
CA ARG A 88 -6.46 5.87 18.28
C ARG A 88 -5.81 5.70 19.65
N TRP A 89 -5.47 6.83 20.25
CA TRP A 89 -5.18 6.99 21.67
C TRP A 89 -5.98 5.98 22.51
N PRO A 90 -5.35 5.27 23.48
CA PRO A 90 -6.09 4.37 24.36
C PRO A 90 -7.21 5.18 24.99
N GLN A 91 -8.47 4.79 24.78
CA GLN A 91 -9.57 5.47 25.45
C GLN A 91 -9.28 5.46 26.96
N PRO A 92 -9.19 6.62 27.64
CA PRO A 92 -9.22 6.59 29.09
C PRO A 92 -10.55 5.96 29.46
N ALA A 93 -10.49 4.86 30.22
CA ALA A 93 -11.67 4.16 30.73
C ALA A 93 -12.66 5.19 31.31
N PRO A 94 -13.98 5.02 31.12
CA PRO A 94 -14.95 5.94 31.69
C PRO A 94 -14.71 6.03 33.19
N ALA A 95 -14.22 7.18 33.64
CA ALA A 95 -14.08 7.48 35.05
C ALA A 95 -15.47 7.34 35.66
N ILE A 96 -15.58 6.32 36.50
CA ILE A 96 -16.74 5.99 37.33
C ILE A 96 -17.23 7.30 37.92
N ALA A 97 -18.32 7.85 37.39
CA ALA A 97 -18.90 9.10 37.86
C ALA A 97 -19.26 8.87 39.32
N ALA A 98 -18.43 9.46 40.17
CA ALA A 98 -18.45 9.28 41.59
C ALA A 98 -19.81 9.77 42.10
N ARG A 99 -20.57 8.83 42.63
CA ARG A 99 -21.90 9.02 43.20
C ARG A 99 -21.73 9.58 44.61
N TRP A 100 -21.33 10.85 44.71
CA TRP A 100 -21.40 11.64 45.93
C TRP A 100 -21.99 13.01 45.57
N ALA A 101 -23.29 13.13 45.76
CA ALA A 101 -23.96 14.41 45.91
C ALA A 101 -25.19 14.15 46.79
N THR A 102 -24.96 14.44 48.07
CA THR A 102 -25.87 14.79 49.17
C THR A 102 -27.19 14.04 49.32
#